data_AF-A0A816SMA0-F1
#
_entry.id   AF-A0A816SMA0-F1
#
_cell.length_a   1.000
_cell.length_b   1.000
_cell.length_c   1.000
_cell.angle_alpha   90.00
_cell.angle_beta   90.00
_cell.angle_gamma   90.00
#
_symmetry.space_group_name_H-M   'P 1'
#
loop_
_entity.id
_entity.type
_entity.pdbx_description
1 polymer ?
#
loop_
_entity_poly.entity_id
_entity_poly.type
_entity_poly.pdbx_seq_one_letter_code
_entity_poly.pdbx_strand_id
1 'polypeptide(L)'
;MGQLRRRSNFSSHELYIKYGDHALHALQRLFKFFESDANNLNLDGLYGLRIAQGQLNALDQILKPSTDRQIHLTDHNHIINSLSKQIERIANMSLNQIAYEQSTYLHRFALIVYHPFVLEYQSGRINKYLIEHDTQDSNFDEDKSGKCFAELLGSSDRLNSRKYFISEACRNMMTSPMGENYRLTHQLL
;
A
#
# COMPACT_ATOMS: atom_id res chain seq x y z
N MET A 1 -38.46 15.70 -19.99
CA MET A 1 -38.34 14.97 -18.71
C MET A 1 -36.87 14.73 -18.42
N GLY A 2 -36.22 15.63 -17.68
CA GLY A 2 -34.82 15.49 -17.27
C GLY A 2 -34.75 15.38 -15.76
N GLN A 3 -34.47 14.19 -15.23
CA GLN A 3 -34.17 14.01 -13.81
C GLN A 3 -32.82 14.66 -13.50
N LEU A 4 -32.87 15.86 -12.91
CA LEU A 4 -31.75 16.47 -12.22
C LEU A 4 -31.29 15.55 -11.09
N ARG A 5 -30.17 14.84 -11.31
CA ARG A 5 -29.41 14.17 -10.25
C ARG A 5 -29.08 15.20 -9.17
N ARG A 6 -29.74 15.10 -8.01
CA ARG A 6 -29.36 15.81 -6.78
C ARG A 6 -27.91 15.45 -6.45
N ARG A 7 -26.97 16.38 -6.66
CA ARG A 7 -25.68 16.35 -5.99
C ARG A 7 -25.96 16.59 -4.51
N SER A 8 -25.82 15.57 -3.69
CA SER A 8 -25.83 15.71 -2.23
C SER A 8 -24.56 16.44 -1.79
N ASN A 9 -24.69 17.70 -1.39
CA ASN A 9 -23.63 18.44 -0.70
C ASN A 9 -23.57 17.94 0.75
N PHE A 10 -22.86 16.85 1.00
CA PHE A 10 -22.50 16.43 2.36
C PHE A 10 -21.27 17.22 2.81
N SER A 11 -21.25 17.62 4.07
CA SER A 11 -20.04 18.19 4.69
C SER A 11 -18.94 17.11 4.77
N SER A 12 -17.66 17.52 4.80
CA SER A 12 -16.52 16.59 4.94
C SER A 12 -16.65 15.70 6.18
N HIS A 13 -17.35 16.17 7.22
CA HIS A 13 -17.63 15.43 8.46
C HIS A 13 -18.68 14.32 8.25
N GLU A 14 -19.74 14.58 7.50
CA GLU A 14 -20.76 13.57 7.17
C GLU A 14 -20.24 12.51 6.20
N LEU A 15 -19.38 12.89 5.25
CA LEU A 15 -18.68 11.93 4.40
C LEU A 15 -17.70 11.06 5.19
N TYR A 16 -17.00 11.65 6.16
CA TYR A 16 -16.08 10.96 7.05
C TYR A 16 -16.81 9.91 7.90
N ILE A 17 -17.95 10.24 8.50
CA ILE A 17 -18.73 9.28 9.30
C ILE A 17 -19.36 8.21 8.39
N LYS A 18 -19.97 8.60 7.26
CA LYS A 18 -20.73 7.66 6.42
C LYS A 18 -19.85 6.67 5.65
N TYR A 19 -18.69 7.10 5.17
CA TYR A 19 -17.81 6.25 4.36
C TYR A 19 -16.62 5.71 5.15
N GLY A 20 -16.22 6.37 6.25
CA GLY A 20 -15.15 5.91 7.13
C GLY A 20 -15.49 4.57 7.78
N ASP A 21 -16.70 4.40 8.31
CA ASP A 21 -17.10 3.18 9.02
C ASP A 21 -17.12 1.96 8.10
N HIS A 22 -17.66 2.13 6.89
CA HIS A 22 -17.65 1.07 5.87
C HIS A 22 -16.22 0.68 5.48
N ALA A 23 -15.32 1.66 5.34
CA ALA A 23 -13.91 1.40 5.03
C ALA A 23 -13.22 0.67 6.18
N LEU A 24 -13.40 1.10 7.43
CA LEU A 24 -12.82 0.46 8.62
C LEU A 24 -13.33 -0.97 8.80
N HIS A 25 -14.63 -1.22 8.59
CA HIS A 25 -15.19 -2.58 8.62
C HIS A 25 -14.67 -3.46 7.49
N ALA A 26 -14.50 -2.91 6.29
CA ALA A 26 -13.88 -3.64 5.18
C ALA A 26 -12.42 -4.02 5.51
N LEU A 27 -11.64 -3.09 6.09
CA LEU A 27 -10.27 -3.36 6.55
C LEU A 27 -10.24 -4.42 7.65
N GLN A 28 -11.15 -4.39 8.62
CA GLN A 28 -11.25 -5.46 9.63
C GLN A 28 -11.45 -6.84 9.01
N ARG A 29 -12.33 -6.95 8.00
CA ARG A 29 -12.57 -8.23 7.31
C ARG A 29 -11.35 -8.65 6.49
N LEU A 30 -10.72 -7.70 5.81
CA LEU A 30 -9.51 -7.94 5.04
C LEU A 30 -8.38 -8.46 5.94
N PHE A 31 -8.11 -7.80 7.06
CA PHE A 31 -7.02 -8.22 7.95
C PHE A 31 -7.31 -9.52 8.67
N LYS A 32 -8.58 -9.88 8.92
CA LYS A 32 -8.92 -11.25 9.36
C LYS A 32 -8.53 -12.30 8.33
N PHE A 33 -8.74 -12.02 7.04
CA PHE A 33 -8.30 -12.91 5.96
C PHE A 33 -6.78 -13.01 5.91
N PHE A 34 -6.06 -11.88 5.93
CA PHE A 34 -4.59 -11.87 5.99
C PHE A 34 -4.04 -12.58 7.23
N GLU A 35 -4.68 -12.43 8.40
CA GLU A 35 -4.26 -13.11 9.64
C GLU A 35 -4.43 -14.63 9.54
N SER A 36 -5.52 -15.10 8.90
CA SER A 36 -5.74 -16.53 8.68
C SER A 36 -4.72 -17.17 7.72
N ASP A 37 -4.07 -16.36 6.88
CA ASP A 37 -3.15 -16.81 5.84
C ASP A 37 -1.73 -16.23 6.04
N ALA A 38 -1.39 -15.77 7.24
CA ALA A 38 -0.20 -14.97 7.49
C ALA A 38 1.13 -15.69 7.14
N ASN A 39 1.15 -17.02 7.19
CA ASN A 39 2.32 -17.81 6.82
C ASN A 39 2.45 -18.04 5.31
N ASN A 40 1.44 -17.70 4.50
CA ASN A 40 1.51 -17.85 3.04
C ASN A 40 1.57 -16.48 2.34
N LEU A 41 1.69 -15.40 3.11
CA LEU A 41 1.81 -14.06 2.54
C LEU A 41 3.17 -13.90 1.86
N ASN A 42 3.12 -13.48 0.60
CA ASN A 42 4.30 -13.07 -0.14
C ASN A 42 4.73 -11.64 0.24
N LEU A 43 5.83 -11.19 -0.35
CA LEU A 43 6.40 -9.87 -0.05
C LEU A 43 5.46 -8.72 -0.46
N ASP A 44 4.68 -8.86 -1.54
CA ASP A 44 3.71 -7.85 -1.97
C ASP A 44 2.61 -7.67 -0.93
N GLY A 45 2.10 -8.79 -0.38
CA GLY A 45 1.14 -8.79 0.71
C GLY A 45 1.70 -8.10 1.95
N LEU A 46 2.95 -8.42 2.32
CA LEU A 46 3.63 -7.76 3.44
C LEU A 46 3.84 -6.27 3.20
N TYR A 47 4.24 -5.87 1.99
CA TYR A 47 4.42 -4.49 1.59
C TYR A 47 3.11 -3.70 1.66
N GLY A 48 2.02 -4.24 1.12
CA GLY A 48 0.69 -3.65 1.21
C GLY A 48 0.21 -3.48 2.65
N LEU A 49 0.53 -4.45 3.52
CA LEU A 49 0.28 -4.33 4.96
C LEU A 49 1.07 -3.17 5.58
N ARG A 50 2.35 -2.96 5.24
CA ARG A 50 3.14 -1.84 5.77
C ARG A 50 2.62 -0.47 5.31
N ILE A 51 2.14 -0.35 4.07
CA ILE A 51 1.44 0.85 3.60
C ILE A 51 0.18 1.08 4.42
N ALA A 52 -0.67 0.06 4.53
CA ALA A 52 -1.93 0.18 5.27
C ALA A 52 -1.69 0.58 6.74
N GLN A 53 -0.67 0.01 7.39
CA GLN A 53 -0.26 0.35 8.74
C GLN A 53 0.20 1.81 8.83
N GLY A 54 1.01 2.27 7.87
CA GLY A 54 1.47 3.67 7.82
C GLY A 54 0.31 4.65 7.68
N GLN A 55 -0.64 4.37 6.77
CA GLN A 55 -1.82 5.21 6.56
C GLN A 55 -2.74 5.25 7.79
N LEU A 56 -2.95 4.12 8.47
CA LEU A 56 -3.72 4.08 9.73
C LEU A 56 -3.02 4.85 10.85
N ASN A 57 -1.70 4.77 10.94
CA ASN A 57 -0.92 5.54 11.92
C ASN A 57 -1.00 7.05 11.65
N ALA A 58 -0.93 7.47 10.38
CA ALA A 58 -1.12 8.86 10.00
C ALA A 58 -2.54 9.35 10.31
N LEU A 59 -3.55 8.52 10.02
CA LEU A 59 -4.94 8.81 10.34
C LEU A 59 -5.15 8.96 11.85
N ASP A 60 -4.60 8.06 12.67
CA ASP A 60 -4.64 8.18 14.14
C ASP A 60 -4.02 9.50 14.63
N GLN A 61 -2.91 9.95 14.02
CA GLN A 61 -2.30 11.23 14.36
C GLN A 61 -3.17 12.44 14.01
N ILE A 62 -3.84 12.42 12.85
CA ILE A 62 -4.77 13.48 12.42
C ILE A 62 -5.99 13.57 13.32
N LEU A 63 -6.45 12.43 13.83
CA LEU A 63 -7.68 12.32 14.63
C LEU A 63 -7.46 12.47 16.13
N LYS A 64 -6.21 12.55 16.60
CA LYS A 64 -5.90 12.90 17.99
C LYS A 64 -6.40 14.32 18.27
N PRO A 65 -7.26 14.53 19.29
CA PRO A 65 -7.79 15.86 19.57
C PRO A 65 -6.67 16.83 19.91
N SER A 66 -6.65 17.99 19.26
CA SER A 66 -6.00 19.20 19.77
C SER A 66 -6.83 19.75 20.93
N THR A 67 -6.77 19.09 22.08
CA THR A 67 -7.26 19.49 23.41
C THR A 67 -8.75 19.90 23.57
N ASP A 68 -9.52 20.17 22.50
CA ASP A 68 -10.78 20.92 22.61
C ASP A 68 -11.96 20.38 21.78
N ARG A 69 -11.83 19.17 21.19
CA ARG A 69 -12.94 18.46 20.55
C ARG A 69 -13.07 17.05 21.10
N GLN A 70 -13.58 16.97 22.32
CA GLN A 70 -14.18 15.73 22.81
C GLN A 70 -15.52 15.53 22.08
N ILE A 71 -15.96 14.27 22.06
CA ILE A 71 -17.30 13.79 21.70
C ILE A 71 -17.34 13.17 20.28
N HIS A 72 -17.32 11.82 20.26
CA HIS A 72 -17.51 10.85 19.14
C HIS A 72 -16.29 10.29 18.37
N LEU A 73 -15.06 10.79 18.55
CA LEU A 73 -13.87 10.23 17.87
C LEU A 73 -13.22 9.02 18.57
N THR A 74 -13.65 8.67 19.78
CA THR A 74 -12.99 7.67 20.62
C THR A 74 -13.07 6.26 20.04
N ASP A 75 -14.24 5.83 19.56
CA ASP A 75 -14.42 4.46 19.07
C ASP A 75 -13.67 4.22 17.76
N HIS A 76 -13.62 5.21 16.87
CA HIS A 76 -12.89 5.10 15.60
C HIS A 76 -11.38 5.09 15.83
N ASN A 77 -10.87 5.93 16.74
CA ASN A 77 -9.46 5.90 17.12
C ASN A 77 -9.08 4.55 17.74
N HIS A 78 -9.94 3.96 18.56
CA HIS A 78 -9.74 2.60 19.08
C HIS A 78 -9.70 1.55 17.96
N ILE A 79 -10.61 1.62 16.99
CA ILE A 79 -10.64 0.70 15.85
C ILE A 79 -9.38 0.86 14.98
N ILE A 80 -8.98 2.10 14.65
CA ILE A 80 -7.79 2.39 13.85
C ILE A 80 -6.53 1.86 14.53
N ASN A 81 -6.37 2.11 15.83
CA ASN A 81 -5.24 1.59 16.61
C ASN A 81 -5.26 0.05 16.67
N SER A 82 -6.43 -0.55 16.91
CA SER A 82 -6.59 -2.00 16.90
C SER A 82 -6.21 -2.62 15.55
N LEU A 83 -6.61 -2.00 14.45
CA LEU A 83 -6.26 -2.43 13.10
C LEU A 83 -4.75 -2.32 12.85
N SER A 84 -4.12 -1.20 13.24
CA SER A 84 -2.67 -1.03 13.11
C SER A 84 -1.88 -2.10 13.88
N LYS A 85 -2.30 -2.42 15.12
CA LYS A 85 -1.72 -3.52 15.91
C LYS A 85 -1.98 -4.90 15.30
N GLN A 86 -3.15 -5.10 14.70
CA GLN A 86 -3.44 -6.35 13.99
C GLN A 86 -2.50 -6.53 12.80
N ILE A 87 -2.32 -5.48 11.99
CA ILE A 87 -1.36 -5.51 10.88
C ILE A 87 0.06 -5.80 11.38
N GLU A 88 0.50 -5.17 12.47
CA GLU A 88 1.84 -5.39 13.02
C GLU A 88 2.10 -6.88 13.34
N ARG A 89 1.12 -7.54 13.97
CA ARG A 89 1.20 -8.98 14.28
C ARG A 89 1.29 -9.83 13.02
N ILE A 90 0.40 -9.58 12.04
CA ILE A 90 0.39 -10.30 10.75
C ILE A 90 1.72 -10.11 10.03
N ALA A 91 2.19 -8.87 9.94
CA ALA A 91 3.41 -8.51 9.25
C ALA A 91 4.64 -9.15 9.89
N ASN A 92 4.71 -9.22 11.22
CA ASN A 92 5.81 -9.88 11.92
C ASN A 92 5.81 -11.40 11.70
N MET A 93 4.64 -12.04 11.69
CA MET A 93 4.52 -13.47 11.35
C MET A 93 4.99 -13.73 9.91
N SER A 94 4.48 -12.95 8.96
CA SER A 94 4.81 -13.08 7.54
C SER A 94 6.30 -12.83 7.29
N LEU A 95 6.87 -11.82 7.93
CA LEU A 95 8.28 -11.46 7.78
C LEU A 95 9.21 -12.59 8.25
N ASN A 96 8.86 -13.27 9.35
CA ASN A 96 9.63 -14.44 9.81
C ASN A 96 9.56 -15.58 8.79
N GLN A 97 8.40 -15.84 8.21
CA GLN A 97 8.23 -16.89 7.22
C GLN A 97 8.96 -16.59 5.91
N ILE A 98 8.82 -15.36 5.40
CA ILE A 98 9.54 -14.91 4.19
C ILE A 98 11.06 -14.92 4.44
N ALA A 99 11.52 -14.54 5.63
CA ALA A 99 12.94 -14.63 5.98
C ALA A 99 13.46 -16.08 5.94
N TYR A 100 12.64 -17.03 6.35
CA TYR A 100 12.97 -18.46 6.32
C TYR A 100 13.00 -19.02 4.88
N GLU A 101 12.00 -18.69 4.06
CA GLU A 101 11.87 -19.27 2.72
C GLU A 101 12.64 -18.52 1.62
N GLN A 102 12.73 -17.19 1.73
CA GLN A 102 13.13 -16.28 0.65
C GLN A 102 14.06 -15.15 1.16
N SER A 103 15.06 -15.49 1.97
CA SER A 103 15.96 -14.52 2.61
C SER A 103 16.63 -13.52 1.65
N THR A 104 17.03 -13.97 0.45
CA THR A 104 17.66 -13.11 -0.58
C THR A 104 16.67 -12.11 -1.16
N TYR A 105 15.41 -12.51 -1.33
CA TYR A 105 14.33 -11.67 -1.82
C TYR A 105 13.96 -10.62 -0.76
N LEU A 106 13.83 -11.03 0.51
CA LEU A 106 13.60 -10.12 1.64
C LEU A 106 14.71 -9.06 1.75
N HIS A 107 15.97 -9.45 1.56
CA HIS A 107 17.09 -8.51 1.65
C HIS A 107 16.99 -7.35 0.65
N ARG A 108 16.47 -7.61 -0.57
CA ARG A 108 16.29 -6.58 -1.60
C ARG A 108 15.27 -5.52 -1.19
N PHE A 109 14.25 -5.90 -0.42
CA PHE A 109 13.10 -5.05 -0.08
C PHE A 109 13.03 -4.68 1.40
N ALA A 110 14.08 -4.98 2.16
CA ALA A 110 14.18 -4.68 3.59
C ALA A 110 13.66 -3.27 3.95
N LEU A 111 14.10 -2.25 3.19
CA LEU A 111 13.77 -0.85 3.46
C LEU A 111 12.27 -0.53 3.45
N ILE A 112 11.47 -1.28 2.68
CA ILE A 112 10.03 -1.02 2.51
C ILE A 112 9.14 -1.97 3.32
N VAL A 113 9.67 -3.12 3.78
CA VAL A 113 8.86 -4.13 4.49
C VAL A 113 9.13 -4.22 6.00
N TYR A 114 10.25 -3.69 6.49
CA TYR A 114 10.55 -3.73 7.93
C TYR A 114 9.71 -2.74 8.74
N HIS A 115 9.36 -1.58 8.16
CA HIS A 115 8.68 -0.51 8.89
C HIS A 115 7.45 -0.01 8.13
N PRO A 116 6.41 0.45 8.85
CA PRO A 116 5.30 1.16 8.22
C PRO A 116 5.78 2.45 7.57
N PHE A 117 5.22 2.81 6.42
CA PHE A 117 5.53 4.07 5.76
C PHE A 117 4.26 4.68 5.16
N VAL A 118 4.27 6.01 5.03
CA VAL A 118 3.13 6.78 4.50
C VAL A 118 3.42 7.12 3.05
N LEU A 119 2.44 6.91 2.18
CA LEU A 119 2.47 7.42 0.83
C LEU A 119 1.99 8.88 0.84
N GLU A 120 2.91 9.80 0.60
CA GLU A 120 2.61 11.21 0.39
C GLU A 120 2.11 11.43 -1.05
N TYR A 121 0.84 11.08 -1.30
CA TYR A 121 0.26 11.22 -2.63
C TYR A 121 -1.06 12.00 -2.61
N GLN A 122 -1.20 12.97 -3.51
CA GLN A 122 -2.50 13.57 -3.82
C GLN A 122 -3.24 12.64 -4.77
N SER A 123 -4.38 12.10 -4.34
CA SER A 123 -5.19 11.18 -5.15
C SER A 123 -5.53 11.78 -6.52
N GLY A 124 -4.82 11.34 -7.56
CA GLY A 124 -5.18 11.60 -8.95
C GLY A 124 -6.36 10.73 -9.38
N ARG A 125 -7.17 11.22 -10.31
CA ARG A 125 -8.12 10.35 -11.01
C ARG A 125 -7.36 9.60 -12.10
N ILE A 126 -7.32 8.28 -11.99
CA ILE A 126 -6.84 7.43 -13.08
C ILE A 126 -7.74 7.68 -14.29
N ASN A 127 -7.16 8.17 -15.38
CA ASN A 127 -7.88 8.29 -16.63
C ASN A 127 -8.00 6.89 -17.24
N LYS A 128 -9.21 6.33 -17.17
CA LYS A 128 -9.55 4.99 -17.72
C LYS A 128 -9.26 4.82 -19.22
N TYR A 129 -9.00 5.91 -19.94
CA TYR A 129 -8.62 5.88 -21.35
C TYR A 129 -7.10 5.81 -21.59
N LEU A 130 -6.29 5.80 -20.53
CA LEU A 130 -4.83 5.60 -20.59
C LEU A 130 -4.42 4.13 -20.39
N ILE A 131 -5.38 3.20 -20.43
CA ILE A 131 -5.07 1.77 -20.44
C ILE A 131 -4.54 1.46 -21.84
N GLU A 132 -3.23 1.26 -21.96
CA GLU A 132 -2.61 0.78 -23.19
C GLU A 132 -2.57 -0.75 -23.15
N HIS A 133 -2.92 -1.38 -24.28
CA HIS A 133 -2.80 -2.82 -24.41
C HIS A 133 -1.33 -3.18 -24.68
N ASP A 134 -0.58 -3.57 -23.65
CA ASP A 134 0.76 -4.10 -23.86
C ASP A 134 0.69 -5.52 -24.44
N THR A 135 1.07 -5.63 -25.72
CA THR A 135 1.17 -6.91 -26.45
C THR A 135 2.21 -7.88 -25.88
N GLN A 136 3.00 -7.49 -24.87
CA GLN A 136 4.05 -8.31 -24.25
C GLN A 136 3.73 -8.80 -22.82
N ASP A 137 2.47 -8.75 -22.39
CA ASP A 137 2.05 -9.22 -21.06
C ASP A 137 2.47 -10.68 -20.77
N SER A 138 2.59 -11.52 -21.81
CA SER A 138 2.99 -12.93 -21.70
C SER A 138 4.47 -13.16 -21.36
N ASN A 139 5.34 -12.14 -21.43
CA ASN A 139 6.78 -12.23 -21.19
C ASN A 139 7.21 -11.51 -19.90
N PHE A 140 6.30 -11.28 -18.95
CA PHE A 140 6.65 -10.63 -17.69
C PHE A 140 7.63 -11.50 -16.87
N ASP A 141 8.83 -10.97 -16.66
CA ASP A 141 9.87 -11.55 -15.81
C ASP A 141 9.82 -10.86 -14.44
N GLU A 142 9.17 -11.52 -13.48
CA GLU A 142 8.99 -11.06 -12.11
C GLU A 142 10.33 -10.80 -11.40
N ASP A 143 11.32 -11.65 -11.67
CA ASP A 143 12.64 -11.56 -11.07
C ASP A 143 13.41 -10.32 -11.58
N LYS A 144 13.28 -10.03 -12.88
CA LYS A 144 13.80 -8.81 -13.49
C LYS A 144 13.04 -7.58 -13.01
N SER A 145 11.71 -7.65 -12.89
CA SER A 145 10.90 -6.55 -12.38
C SER A 145 11.29 -6.21 -10.93
N GLY A 146 11.44 -7.23 -10.08
CA GLY A 146 11.83 -7.04 -8.68
C GLY A 146 13.23 -6.43 -8.54
N LYS A 147 14.19 -6.79 -9.40
CA LYS A 147 15.51 -6.13 -9.44
C LYS A 147 15.39 -4.65 -9.78
N CYS A 148 14.60 -4.33 -10.80
CA CYS A 148 14.38 -2.95 -11.22
C CYS A 148 13.65 -2.12 -10.16
N PHE A 149 12.71 -2.74 -9.44
CA PHE A 149 12.02 -2.11 -8.34
C PHE A 149 12.98 -1.84 -7.15
N ALA A 150 13.86 -2.78 -6.82
CA ALA A 150 14.90 -2.57 -5.82
C ALA A 150 15.92 -1.48 -6.22
N GLU A 151 16.29 -1.38 -7.50
CA GLU A 151 17.12 -0.27 -8.02
C GLU A 151 16.42 1.09 -7.83
N LEU A 152 15.12 1.16 -8.09
CA LEU A 152 14.31 2.37 -7.98
C LEU A 152 14.20 2.86 -6.52
N LEU A 153 13.92 1.95 -5.58
CA LEU A 153 13.75 2.28 -4.16
C LEU A 153 15.08 2.48 -3.40
N GLY A 154 16.18 2.12 -4.05
CA GLY A 154 17.50 2.02 -3.46
C GLY A 154 17.66 0.68 -2.75
N SER A 155 18.70 -0.06 -3.13
CA SER A 155 19.14 -1.26 -2.42
C SER A 155 19.40 -0.95 -0.93
N SER A 156 19.33 -1.97 -0.08
CA SER A 156 19.71 -1.94 1.35
C SER A 156 21.11 -1.35 1.62
N ASP A 157 21.93 -1.22 0.58
CA ASP A 157 23.27 -0.63 0.55
C ASP A 157 23.30 0.91 0.74
N ARG A 158 22.35 1.48 1.48
CA ARG A 158 22.31 2.91 1.84
C ARG A 158 23.52 3.39 2.66
N LEU A 159 24.35 2.47 3.14
CA LEU A 159 25.62 2.76 3.83
C LEU A 159 26.76 3.10 2.86
N ASN A 160 26.63 2.77 1.58
CA ASN A 160 27.56 3.21 0.55
C ASN A 160 26.91 4.33 -0.26
N SER A 161 27.54 5.50 -0.22
CA SER A 161 27.18 6.77 -0.87
C SER A 161 27.12 6.73 -2.42
N ARG A 162 26.88 5.57 -3.04
CA ARG A 162 26.61 5.49 -4.47
C ARG A 162 25.21 6.06 -4.73
N LYS A 163 25.22 7.19 -5.45
CA LYS A 163 24.07 7.80 -6.12
C LYS A 163 23.09 6.72 -6.59
N TYR A 164 21.80 6.95 -6.33
CA TYR A 164 20.69 6.24 -6.95
C TYR A 164 21.02 5.95 -8.42
N PHE A 165 21.35 4.70 -8.72
CA PHE A 165 21.70 4.27 -10.07
C PHE A 165 20.62 3.30 -10.51
N ILE A 166 19.73 3.80 -11.35
CA ILE A 166 18.72 2.99 -12.04
C ILE A 166 19.33 2.68 -13.40
N SER A 167 19.52 1.40 -13.70
CA SER A 167 20.03 0.97 -15.00
C SER A 167 19.07 1.40 -16.12
N GLU A 168 19.59 1.63 -17.33
CA GLU A 168 18.77 2.03 -18.47
C GLU A 168 17.70 0.96 -18.81
N ALA A 169 18.06 -0.32 -18.66
CA ALA A 169 17.12 -1.42 -18.80
C ALA A 169 15.96 -1.34 -17.79
N CYS A 170 16.25 -1.03 -16.53
CA CYS A 170 15.23 -0.86 -15.51
C CYS A 170 14.41 0.42 -15.69
N ARG A 171 15.04 1.51 -16.12
CA ARG A 171 14.32 2.74 -16.47
C ARG A 171 13.30 2.47 -17.57
N ASN A 172 13.71 1.83 -18.66
CA ASN A 172 12.83 1.52 -19.79
C ASN A 172 11.71 0.54 -19.41
N MET A 173 11.98 -0.40 -18.50
CA MET A 173 10.97 -1.34 -17.99
C MET A 173 9.96 -0.66 -17.06
N MET A 174 10.42 0.22 -16.16
CA MET A 174 9.56 0.92 -15.19
C MET A 174 8.79 2.08 -15.81
N THR A 175 9.29 2.68 -16.90
CA THR A 175 8.58 3.70 -17.67
C THR A 175 7.96 3.16 -18.95
N SER A 176 7.91 1.82 -19.11
CA SER A 176 7.20 1.25 -20.24
C SER A 176 5.74 1.68 -20.16
N PRO A 177 5.04 1.82 -21.29
CA PRO A 177 3.62 2.10 -21.24
C PRO A 177 2.88 1.08 -20.39
N MET A 178 1.80 1.54 -19.75
CA MET A 178 1.05 0.74 -18.77
C MET A 178 0.64 -0.59 -19.41
N GLY A 179 1.17 -1.69 -18.88
CA GLY A 179 0.71 -3.03 -19.26
C GLY A 179 -0.71 -3.28 -18.78
N GLU A 180 -1.30 -4.39 -19.19
CA GLU A 180 -2.57 -4.81 -18.63
C GLU A 180 -2.33 -5.63 -17.34
N ASN A 181 -3.41 -5.89 -16.60
CA ASN A 181 -3.45 -6.93 -15.56
C ASN A 181 -2.31 -6.85 -14.51
N TYR A 182 -1.59 -7.96 -14.35
CA TYR A 182 -0.61 -8.19 -13.30
C TYR A 182 0.58 -7.24 -13.41
N ARG A 183 1.05 -6.93 -14.63
CA ARG A 183 2.18 -6.03 -14.85
C ARG A 183 1.86 -4.60 -14.40
N LEU A 184 0.62 -4.14 -14.62
CA LEU A 184 0.16 -2.84 -14.12
C LEU A 184 0.19 -2.77 -12.60
N THR A 185 -0.39 -3.77 -11.93
CA THR A 185 -0.41 -3.83 -10.47
C THR A 185 0.99 -3.98 -9.89
N HIS A 186 1.87 -4.72 -10.57
CA HIS A 186 3.23 -4.99 -10.12
C HIS A 186 4.20 -3.81 -10.35
N GLN A 187 3.92 -2.94 -11.31
CA GLN A 187 4.67 -1.68 -11.49
C GLN A 187 4.24 -0.58 -10.51
N LEU A 188 3.03 -0.69 -9.95
CA LEU A 188 2.47 0.24 -8.97
C LEU A 188 2.76 -0.14 -7.52
N LEU A 189 2.99 -1.43 -7.26
CA LEU A 189 3.46 -1.96 -5.97
C LEU A 189 4.97 -1.74 -5.87
#